data_AF-A0A936EKE5-F1
#
_entry.id   AF-A0A936EKE5-F1
#
_cell.length_a   1.000
_cell.length_b   1.000
_cell.length_c   1.000
_cell.angle_alpha   90.00
_cell.angle_beta   90.00
_cell.angle_gamma   90.00
#
_symmetry.space_group_name_H-M   'P 1'
#
loop_
_entity.id
_entity.type
_entity.pdbx_description
1 polymer ?
#
loop_
_entity_poly.entity_id
_entity_poly.type
_entity_poly.pdbx_seq_one_letter_code
_entity_poly.pdbx_strand_id
1 'polypeptide(L)'
;MGVHYDNTWNTAISTENIRKITKYANIDLWTYVIDNKEADDIFRAFFFSCVPEFDASTDIGFSQVLRDACAKFKVKYVLEGHSYQAEGLTPQASNYFDGKYIADIHKTFGKRPMKTYPNMTFKKFLKSILFHRVQFIRPLWYLDYSKEAAQSWLEKNTGWLYYGGHHLENRASGFVHSVYHPHKFNMDNRNWSLAAAVRSGK
;
A
#
# COMPACT_ATOMS: atom_id res chain seq x y z
N MET A 1 10.25 -5.35 14.45
CA MET A 1 9.59 -4.03 14.45
C MET A 1 8.68 -3.95 13.23
N GLY A 2 7.42 -3.58 13.44
CA GLY A 2 6.47 -3.27 12.38
C GLY A 2 6.67 -1.84 11.90
N VAL A 3 6.41 -1.60 10.62
CA VAL A 3 6.46 -0.26 10.02
C VAL A 3 5.11 0.01 9.37
N HIS A 4 4.51 1.16 9.68
CA HIS A 4 3.26 1.60 9.10
C HIS A 4 3.43 2.95 8.41
N TYR A 5 2.90 3.05 7.19
CA TYR A 5 2.73 4.33 6.50
C TYR A 5 1.26 4.73 6.62
N ASP A 6 1.00 5.79 7.37
CA ASP A 6 -0.34 6.34 7.52
C ASP A 6 -0.51 7.52 6.55
N ASN A 7 -1.27 7.28 5.47
CA ASN A 7 -1.68 8.30 4.52
C ASN A 7 -2.90 9.11 4.99
N THR A 8 -3.36 8.91 6.23
CA THR A 8 -4.53 9.51 6.91
C THR A 8 -5.91 9.05 6.41
N TRP A 9 -5.93 8.07 5.49
CA TRP A 9 -7.16 7.53 4.89
C TRP A 9 -7.53 6.13 5.41
N ASN A 10 -6.80 5.61 6.40
CA ASN A 10 -7.11 4.35 7.07
C ASN A 10 -8.56 4.32 7.59
N THR A 11 -9.19 3.15 7.55
CA THR A 11 -10.43 2.94 8.32
C THR A 11 -10.13 2.75 9.80
N ALA A 12 -11.12 3.01 10.65
CA ALA A 12 -11.00 2.75 12.09
C ALA A 12 -10.71 1.27 12.39
N ILE A 13 -11.31 0.35 11.61
CA ILE A 13 -11.09 -1.09 11.74
C ILE A 13 -9.62 -1.44 11.47
N SER A 14 -9.04 -0.88 10.40
CA SER A 14 -7.62 -1.11 10.04
C SER A 14 -6.67 -0.64 11.14
N THR A 15 -6.87 0.58 11.66
CA THR A 15 -6.03 1.14 12.72
C THR A 15 -6.10 0.28 13.99
N GLU A 16 -7.29 -0.17 14.37
CA GLU A 16 -7.46 -1.02 15.54
C GLU A 16 -6.86 -2.42 15.33
N ASN A 17 -6.99 -2.98 14.12
CA ASN A 17 -6.38 -4.25 13.76
C ASN A 17 -4.85 -4.23 13.84
N ILE A 18 -4.21 -3.15 13.38
CA ILE A 18 -2.76 -2.98 13.51
C ILE A 18 -2.36 -3.06 14.99
N ARG A 19 -3.08 -2.34 15.87
CA ARG A 19 -2.83 -2.35 17.32
C ARG A 19 -3.00 -3.73 17.95
N LYS A 20 -4.05 -4.46 17.57
CA LYS A 20 -4.32 -5.81 18.08
C LYS A 20 -3.21 -6.79 17.69
N ILE A 21 -2.81 -6.79 16.43
CA ILE A 21 -1.78 -7.69 15.91
C ILE A 21 -0.41 -7.38 16.53
N THR A 22 -0.01 -6.11 16.59
CA THR A 22 1.30 -5.73 17.15
C THR A 22 1.39 -6.03 18.65
N LYS A 23 0.29 -5.82 19.39
CA LYS A 23 0.20 -6.18 20.81
C LYS A 23 0.29 -7.70 21.01
N TYR A 24 -0.45 -8.48 20.22
CA TYR A 24 -0.41 -9.95 20.30
C TYR A 24 0.98 -10.50 19.97
N ALA A 25 1.61 -9.99 18.92
CA ALA A 25 2.93 -10.44 18.47
C ALA A 25 4.09 -9.88 19.32
N ASN A 26 3.81 -8.97 20.26
CA ASN A 26 4.80 -8.23 21.03
C ASN A 26 5.86 -7.54 20.13
N ILE A 27 5.39 -6.81 19.13
CA ILE A 27 6.23 -6.12 18.14
C ILE A 27 6.07 -4.60 18.29
N ASP A 28 7.20 -3.90 18.41
CA ASP A 28 7.22 -2.44 18.34
C ASP A 28 6.75 -1.94 16.97
N LEU A 29 5.90 -0.91 16.97
CA LEU A 29 5.37 -0.29 15.76
C LEU A 29 5.99 1.10 15.55
N TRP A 30 6.63 1.30 14.41
CA TRP A 30 7.05 2.62 13.96
C TRP A 30 6.10 3.12 12.85
N THR A 31 5.42 4.24 13.11
CA THR A 31 4.47 4.82 12.16
C THR A 31 5.01 6.12 11.59
N TYR A 32 4.97 6.25 10.26
CA TYR A 32 5.16 7.52 9.56
C TYR A 32 3.78 8.06 9.18
N VAL A 33 3.41 9.23 9.73
CA VAL A 33 2.14 9.89 9.43
C VAL A 33 2.41 11.10 8.54
N ILE A 34 1.80 11.13 7.37
CA ILE A 34 1.82 12.32 6.49
C ILE A 34 0.91 13.41 7.06
N ASP A 35 1.20 14.67 6.76
CA ASP A 35 0.24 15.76 6.95
C ASP A 35 -1.05 15.47 6.16
N ASN A 36 -2.19 15.51 6.85
CA ASN A 36 -3.47 15.16 6.25
C ASN A 36 -3.89 16.11 5.12
N LYS A 37 -3.53 17.40 5.23
CA LYS A 37 -3.85 18.43 4.25
C LYS A 37 -3.00 18.32 3.00
N GLU A 38 -1.79 17.75 3.12
CA GLU A 38 -0.98 17.34 1.98
C GLU A 38 -1.55 16.09 1.29
N ALA A 39 -1.91 15.04 2.04
CA ALA A 39 -2.50 13.82 1.49
C ALA A 39 -3.79 14.11 0.69
N ASP A 40 -4.70 14.88 1.28
CA ASP A 40 -5.95 15.30 0.64
C ASP A 40 -5.69 16.06 -0.67
N ASP A 41 -4.68 16.94 -0.70
CA ASP A 41 -4.36 17.72 -1.89
C ASP A 41 -3.71 16.87 -3.00
N ILE A 42 -2.92 15.86 -2.64
CA ILE A 42 -2.37 14.88 -3.58
C ILE A 42 -3.49 14.06 -4.20
N PHE A 43 -4.40 13.46 -3.41
CA PHE A 43 -5.54 12.71 -3.97
C PHE A 43 -6.42 13.61 -4.83
N ARG A 44 -6.65 14.86 -4.41
CA ARG A 44 -7.38 15.84 -5.21
C ARG A 44 -6.67 16.09 -6.55
N ALA A 45 -5.35 16.30 -6.55
CA ALA A 45 -4.59 16.52 -7.78
C ALA A 45 -4.71 15.34 -8.75
N PHE A 46 -4.60 14.11 -8.25
CA PHE A 46 -4.80 12.89 -9.03
C PHE A 46 -6.22 12.78 -9.59
N PHE A 47 -7.24 13.10 -8.79
CA PHE A 47 -8.62 13.14 -9.25
C PHE A 47 -8.82 14.08 -10.44
N PHE A 48 -8.27 15.31 -10.36
CA PHE A 48 -8.36 16.30 -11.45
C PHE A 48 -7.53 15.93 -12.67
N SER A 49 -6.39 15.25 -12.49
CA SER A 49 -5.57 14.77 -13.61
C SER A 49 -6.25 13.70 -14.46
N CYS A 50 -7.33 13.10 -13.95
CA CYS A 50 -8.13 12.11 -14.65
C CYS A 50 -7.36 10.86 -15.11
N VAL A 51 -6.28 10.52 -14.41
CA VAL A 51 -5.53 9.27 -14.62
C VAL A 51 -6.14 8.12 -13.81
N PRO A 52 -5.94 6.85 -14.20
CA PRO A 52 -6.44 5.71 -13.45
C PRO A 52 -5.69 5.49 -12.12
N GLU A 53 -4.39 5.83 -12.02
CA GLU A 53 -3.58 5.54 -10.83
C GLU A 53 -3.81 6.51 -9.65
N PHE A 54 -5.07 6.67 -9.23
CA PHE A 54 -5.52 7.61 -8.21
C PHE A 54 -4.77 7.48 -6.88
N ASP A 55 -4.49 6.26 -6.45
CA ASP A 55 -3.81 5.96 -5.18
C ASP A 55 -2.33 5.60 -5.33
N ALA A 56 -1.71 5.87 -6.50
CA ALA A 56 -0.28 5.68 -6.74
C ALA A 56 0.63 6.33 -5.68
N SER A 57 0.19 7.47 -5.14
CA SER A 57 0.91 8.17 -4.08
C SER A 57 1.00 7.35 -2.79
N THR A 58 0.05 6.46 -2.53
CA THR A 58 0.09 5.56 -1.38
C THR A 58 1.22 4.56 -1.51
N ASP A 59 1.33 3.89 -2.67
CA ASP A 59 2.34 2.85 -2.91
C ASP A 59 3.76 3.42 -2.95
N ILE A 60 3.93 4.57 -3.59
CA ILE A 60 5.22 5.27 -3.63
C ILE A 60 5.63 5.77 -2.24
N GLY A 61 4.68 6.34 -1.49
CA GLY A 61 4.93 6.77 -0.12
C GLY A 61 5.30 5.61 0.79
N PHE A 62 4.54 4.51 0.73
CA PHE A 62 4.80 3.28 1.48
C PHE A 62 6.20 2.73 1.18
N SER A 63 6.55 2.59 -0.09
CA SER A 63 7.85 2.09 -0.53
C SER A 63 9.01 2.96 -0.02
N GLN A 64 8.86 4.29 -0.04
CA GLN A 64 9.87 5.20 0.48
C GLN A 64 10.00 5.10 2.00
N VAL A 65 8.89 5.05 2.72
CA VAL A 65 8.87 4.96 4.21
C VAL A 65 9.57 3.70 4.69
N LEU A 66 9.33 2.55 4.05
CA LEU A 66 10.03 1.31 4.39
C LEU A 66 11.55 1.41 4.18
N ARG A 67 11.97 2.05 3.08
CA ARG A 67 13.39 2.28 2.80
C ARG A 67 14.03 3.25 3.79
N ASP A 68 13.31 4.29 4.18
CA ASP A 68 13.76 5.25 5.20
C ASP A 68 13.83 4.60 6.59
N ALA A 69 12.89 3.73 6.93
CA ALA A 69 12.95 2.90 8.14
C ALA A 69 14.21 2.02 8.13
N CYS A 70 14.49 1.35 7.01
CA CYS A 70 15.69 0.54 6.85
C CYS A 70 16.97 1.35 7.09
N ALA A 71 17.06 2.53 6.48
CA ALA A 71 18.19 3.44 6.69
C ALA A 71 18.32 3.91 8.14
N LYS A 72 17.20 4.29 8.77
CA LYS A 72 17.15 4.82 10.15
C LYS A 72 17.55 3.77 11.19
N PHE A 73 16.99 2.57 11.08
CA PHE A 73 17.19 1.48 12.04
C PHE A 73 18.35 0.56 11.64
N LYS A 74 19.08 0.88 10.56
CA LYS A 74 20.22 0.11 10.04
C LYS A 74 19.86 -1.36 9.76
N VAL A 75 18.64 -1.61 9.31
CA VAL A 75 18.17 -2.93 8.88
C VAL A 75 18.18 -3.03 7.36
N LYS A 76 18.41 -4.23 6.83
CA LYS A 76 18.51 -4.46 5.39
C LYS A 76 17.29 -5.17 4.80
N TYR A 77 16.49 -5.82 5.63
CA TYR A 77 15.43 -6.70 5.20
C TYR A 77 14.06 -6.12 5.55
N VAL A 78 13.17 -6.14 4.57
CA VAL A 78 11.75 -5.83 4.72
C VAL A 78 10.97 -7.10 4.46
N LEU A 79 10.15 -7.52 5.42
CA LEU A 79 9.19 -8.61 5.23
C LEU A 79 7.86 -8.00 4.76
N GLU A 80 7.43 -8.36 3.56
CA GLU A 80 6.19 -7.89 2.94
C GLU A 80 5.19 -9.05 2.80
N GLY A 81 3.94 -8.79 3.17
CA GLY A 81 2.85 -9.78 3.16
C GLY A 81 2.18 -9.99 1.80
N HIS A 82 2.78 -9.55 0.70
CA HIS A 82 2.20 -9.69 -0.65
C HIS A 82 2.22 -11.15 -1.11
N SER A 83 1.07 -11.68 -1.55
CA SER A 83 0.95 -13.03 -2.13
C SER A 83 0.45 -12.99 -3.57
N TYR A 84 1.29 -13.39 -4.53
CA TYR A 84 0.89 -13.46 -5.95
C TYR A 84 -0.19 -14.53 -6.22
N GLN A 85 -0.28 -15.55 -5.34
CA GLN A 85 -1.26 -16.62 -5.44
C GLN A 85 -2.66 -16.15 -5.04
N ALA A 86 -2.76 -15.25 -4.07
CA ALA A 86 -4.04 -14.72 -3.58
C ALA A 86 -4.44 -13.40 -4.24
N GLU A 87 -3.49 -12.50 -4.48
CA GLU A 87 -3.75 -11.13 -4.95
C GLU A 87 -3.69 -11.02 -6.48
N GLY A 88 -2.92 -11.91 -7.12
CA GLY A 88 -2.71 -11.93 -8.56
C GLY A 88 -1.56 -11.05 -9.02
N LEU A 89 -1.58 -10.72 -10.31
CA LEU A 89 -0.59 -9.84 -10.94
C LEU A 89 -1.33 -8.82 -11.79
N THR A 90 -1.03 -7.55 -11.58
CA THR A 90 -1.51 -6.48 -12.46
C THR A 90 -0.78 -6.55 -13.80
N PRO A 91 -1.48 -6.47 -14.94
CA PRO A 91 -0.84 -6.43 -16.25
C PRO A 91 0.14 -5.24 -16.35
N GLN A 92 1.37 -5.51 -16.81
CA GLN A 92 2.46 -4.51 -16.84
C GLN A 92 2.14 -3.27 -17.70
N ALA A 93 1.30 -3.42 -18.73
CA ALA A 93 0.90 -2.32 -19.60
C ALA A 93 -0.19 -1.41 -19.01
N SER A 94 -0.79 -1.79 -17.88
CA SER A 94 -2.03 -1.18 -17.37
C SER A 94 -1.85 -0.33 -16.12
N ASN A 95 -0.64 -0.23 -15.58
CA ASN A 95 -0.39 0.52 -14.34
C ASN A 95 1.06 1.04 -14.33
N TYR A 96 1.24 2.36 -14.27
CA TYR A 96 2.56 2.99 -14.14
C TYR A 96 2.52 4.16 -13.16
N PHE A 97 3.47 4.19 -12.25
CA PHE A 97 3.73 5.34 -11.42
C PHE A 97 5.16 5.34 -10.88
N ASP A 98 5.74 6.53 -10.75
CA ASP A 98 7.00 6.77 -10.05
C ASP A 98 6.93 8.11 -9.28
N GLY A 99 7.99 8.44 -8.54
CA GLY A 99 8.00 9.69 -7.79
C GLY A 99 8.02 10.96 -8.66
N LYS A 100 8.46 10.88 -9.92
CA LYS A 100 8.40 12.00 -10.85
C LYS A 100 6.98 12.20 -11.36
N TYR A 101 6.29 11.13 -11.74
CA TYR A 101 4.89 11.10 -12.14
C TYR A 101 4.00 11.78 -11.11
N ILE A 102 4.15 11.40 -9.83
CA ILE A 102 3.41 12.02 -8.72
C ILE A 102 3.76 13.51 -8.59
N ALA A 103 5.04 13.86 -8.67
CA ALA A 103 5.47 15.25 -8.58
C ALA A 103 4.94 16.12 -9.73
N ASP A 104 4.90 15.59 -10.96
CA ASP A 104 4.46 16.31 -12.15
C ASP A 104 2.94 16.53 -12.15
N ILE A 105 2.15 15.51 -11.78
CA ILE A 105 0.69 15.64 -11.58
C ILE A 105 0.41 16.67 -10.48
N HIS A 106 1.06 16.52 -9.33
CA HIS A 106 0.85 17.41 -8.20
C HIS A 106 1.32 18.85 -8.52
N LYS A 107 2.39 19.04 -9.28
CA LYS A 107 2.81 20.38 -9.73
C LYS A 107 1.74 21.06 -10.60
N THR A 108 1.02 20.28 -11.40
CA THR A 108 0.02 20.80 -12.35
C THR A 108 -1.33 21.08 -11.66
N PHE A 109 -1.80 20.16 -10.81
CA PHE A 109 -3.14 20.22 -10.23
C PHE A 109 -3.18 20.47 -8.72
N GLY A 110 -2.04 20.35 -8.03
CA GLY A 110 -1.90 20.58 -6.60
C GLY A 110 -1.99 22.06 -6.23
N LYS A 111 -2.37 22.33 -4.99
CA LYS A 111 -2.55 23.68 -4.42
C LYS A 111 -1.67 23.92 -3.20
N ARG A 112 -1.05 22.87 -2.63
CA ARG A 112 -0.22 22.94 -1.42
C ARG A 112 1.15 22.34 -1.67
N PRO A 113 2.20 22.75 -0.96
CA PRO A 113 3.50 22.09 -1.09
C PRO A 113 3.48 20.67 -0.49
N MET A 114 4.18 19.73 -1.12
CA MET A 114 4.44 18.39 -0.58
C MET A 114 5.69 18.42 0.33
N LYS A 115 5.55 18.73 1.62
CA LYS A 115 6.70 18.80 2.54
C LYS A 115 6.92 17.49 3.30
N THR A 116 5.86 16.88 3.79
CA THR A 116 5.89 15.65 4.58
C THR A 116 5.67 14.40 3.73
N TYR A 117 5.12 14.53 2.52
CA TYR A 117 4.95 13.40 1.62
C TYR A 117 6.29 12.70 1.30
N PRO A 118 6.44 11.40 1.63
CA PRO A 118 7.68 10.66 1.40
C PRO A 118 7.81 10.26 -0.07
N ASN A 119 7.99 11.22 -0.96
CA ASN A 119 8.09 10.93 -2.39
C ASN A 119 9.39 10.16 -2.72
N MET A 120 9.26 9.01 -3.40
CA MET A 120 10.37 8.19 -3.85
C MET A 120 10.90 8.66 -5.21
N THR A 121 11.80 9.64 -5.19
CA THR A 121 12.50 10.04 -6.42
C THR A 121 13.52 8.98 -6.84
N PHE A 122 13.85 8.93 -8.14
CA PHE A 122 14.87 8.00 -8.65
C PHE A 122 16.21 8.08 -7.89
N LYS A 123 16.62 9.29 -7.48
CA LYS A 123 17.83 9.49 -6.67
C LYS A 123 17.73 8.84 -5.28
N LYS A 124 16.59 8.98 -4.58
CA LYS A 124 16.35 8.35 -3.28
C LYS A 124 16.29 6.83 -3.40
N PHE A 125 15.61 6.34 -4.43
CA PHE A 125 15.55 4.91 -4.75
C PHE A 125 16.95 4.33 -5.00
N LEU A 126 17.75 4.97 -5.86
CA LEU A 126 19.12 4.54 -6.14
C LEU A 126 20.00 4.58 -4.88
N LYS A 127 19.88 5.64 -4.06
CA LYS A 127 20.58 5.73 -2.77
C LYS A 127 20.22 4.55 -1.85
N SER A 128 18.94 4.18 -1.79
CA SER A 128 18.47 3.03 -1.01
C SER A 128 19.09 1.71 -1.48
N ILE A 129 19.21 1.50 -2.79
CA ILE A 129 19.80 0.29 -3.34
C ILE A 129 21.32 0.25 -3.11
N LEU A 130 22.03 1.33 -3.42
CA LEU A 130 23.50 1.33 -3.41
C LEU A 130 24.08 1.34 -1.98
N PHE A 131 23.52 2.18 -1.10
CA PHE A 131 24.10 2.41 0.23
C PHE A 131 23.40 1.60 1.32
N HIS A 132 22.07 1.56 1.31
CA HIS A 132 21.30 0.87 2.34
C HIS A 132 21.08 -0.62 2.02
N ARG A 133 21.18 -0.99 0.73
CA ARG A 133 21.05 -2.36 0.21
C ARG A 133 19.78 -3.06 0.73
N VAL A 134 18.66 -2.31 0.69
CA VAL A 134 17.36 -2.79 1.18
C VAL A 134 16.86 -3.92 0.29
N GLN A 135 16.46 -5.03 0.90
CA GLN A 135 15.95 -6.23 0.27
C GLN A 135 14.54 -6.53 0.77
N PHE A 136 13.60 -6.69 -0.16
CA PHE A 136 12.23 -7.08 0.12
C PHE A 136 12.13 -8.60 0.02
N ILE A 137 11.67 -9.23 1.10
CA ILE A 137 11.40 -10.65 1.19
C ILE A 137 9.89 -10.81 1.30
N ARG A 138 9.32 -11.73 0.52
CA ARG A 138 7.88 -12.02 0.50
C ARG A 138 7.66 -13.45 1.01
N PRO A 139 7.50 -13.65 2.34
CA PRO A 139 7.42 -14.99 2.90
C PRO A 139 6.27 -15.81 2.31
N LEU A 140 5.14 -15.17 2.00
CA LEU A 140 3.95 -15.84 1.45
C LEU A 140 4.15 -16.44 0.06
N TRP A 141 5.28 -16.18 -0.61
CA TRP A 141 5.61 -16.82 -1.89
C TRP A 141 6.16 -18.23 -1.73
N TYR A 142 6.59 -18.58 -0.51
CA TYR A 142 7.25 -19.84 -0.18
C TYR A 142 6.41 -20.71 0.76
N LEU A 143 5.20 -20.26 1.09
CA LEU A 143 4.29 -20.92 2.01
C LEU A 143 3.01 -21.30 1.26
N ASP A 144 2.39 -22.39 1.68
CA ASP A 144 1.02 -22.73 1.28
C ASP A 144 0.04 -21.80 2.03
N TYR A 145 -0.24 -20.64 1.43
CA TYR A 145 -1.01 -19.58 2.05
C TYR A 145 -2.48 -19.59 1.60
N SER A 146 -3.39 -19.67 2.57
CA SER A 146 -4.82 -19.37 2.37
C SER A 146 -5.19 -18.09 3.12
N LYS A 147 -5.77 -17.15 2.39
CA LYS A 147 -6.26 -15.88 2.95
C LYS A 147 -7.37 -16.13 3.95
N GLU A 148 -8.26 -17.06 3.63
CA GLU A 148 -9.41 -17.45 4.46
C GLU A 148 -8.93 -18.06 5.78
N ALA A 149 -8.00 -19.03 5.71
CA ALA A 149 -7.42 -19.66 6.90
C ALA A 149 -6.66 -18.63 7.77
N ALA A 150 -5.91 -17.73 7.16
CA ALA A 150 -5.19 -16.66 7.87
C ALA A 150 -6.16 -15.70 8.57
N GLN A 151 -7.26 -15.31 7.92
CA GLN A 151 -8.29 -14.47 8.52
C GLN A 151 -8.96 -15.15 9.70
N SER A 152 -9.43 -16.40 9.54
CA SER A 152 -10.05 -17.17 10.63
C SER A 152 -9.10 -17.33 11.83
N TRP A 153 -7.81 -17.56 11.57
CA TRP A 153 -6.80 -17.63 12.62
C TRP A 153 -6.63 -16.27 13.33
N LEU A 154 -6.54 -15.18 12.58
CA LEU A 154 -6.38 -13.83 13.15
C LEU A 154 -7.59 -13.42 14.00
N GLU A 155 -8.80 -13.67 13.52
CA GLU A 155 -10.04 -13.41 14.28
C GLU A 155 -10.04 -14.16 15.61
N LYS A 156 -9.77 -15.47 15.57
CA LYS A 156 -9.79 -16.34 16.75
C LYS A 156 -8.72 -16.00 17.79
N ASN A 157 -7.51 -15.64 17.36
CA ASN A 157 -6.36 -15.52 18.26
C ASN A 157 -6.03 -14.08 18.66
N THR A 158 -6.42 -13.08 17.85
CA THR A 158 -6.02 -11.68 18.07
C THR A 158 -7.20 -10.72 18.25
N GLY A 159 -8.43 -11.18 17.97
CA GLY A 159 -9.62 -10.33 17.91
C GLY A 159 -9.60 -9.36 16.72
N TRP A 160 -8.78 -9.64 15.70
CA TRP A 160 -8.79 -8.93 14.41
C TRP A 160 -10.19 -9.00 13.81
N LEU A 161 -10.61 -7.92 13.13
CA LEU A 161 -11.92 -7.82 12.51
C LEU A 161 -11.79 -7.65 11.00
N TYR A 162 -12.55 -8.42 10.24
CA TYR A 162 -12.58 -8.24 8.80
C TYR A 162 -13.21 -6.89 8.42
N TYR A 163 -12.53 -6.17 7.53
CA TYR A 163 -12.92 -4.84 7.04
C TYR A 163 -13.82 -4.89 5.79
N GLY A 164 -14.29 -6.07 5.41
CA GLY A 164 -15.41 -6.26 4.47
C GLY A 164 -15.06 -6.42 2.99
N GLY A 165 -13.78 -6.37 2.59
CA GLY A 165 -13.41 -6.56 1.18
C GLY A 165 -11.91 -6.41 0.92
N HIS A 166 -11.46 -6.70 -0.30
CA HIS A 166 -10.07 -6.45 -0.73
C HIS A 166 -9.82 -4.93 -0.84
N HIS A 167 -8.74 -4.42 -0.26
CA HIS A 167 -8.38 -2.99 -0.23
C HIS A 167 -9.34 -2.04 0.51
N LEU A 168 -10.34 -2.57 1.21
CA LEU A 168 -11.26 -1.75 2.01
C LEU A 168 -10.66 -1.31 3.35
N GLU A 169 -9.40 -1.67 3.63
CA GLU A 169 -8.66 -1.16 4.77
C GLU A 169 -8.36 0.36 4.66
N ASN A 170 -8.38 0.91 3.44
CA ASN A 170 -8.15 2.31 3.14
C ASN A 170 -9.34 2.90 2.38
N ARG A 171 -9.84 4.05 2.83
CA ARG A 171 -11.01 4.70 2.23
C ARG A 171 -10.75 5.19 0.80
N ALA A 172 -9.53 5.61 0.49
CA ALA A 172 -9.16 6.07 -0.84
C ALA A 172 -9.18 4.89 -1.84
N SER A 173 -8.49 3.79 -1.52
CA SER A 173 -8.50 2.59 -2.36
C SER A 173 -9.90 1.96 -2.47
N GLY A 174 -10.69 1.97 -1.39
CA GLY A 174 -12.09 1.57 -1.43
C GLY A 174 -12.91 2.37 -2.44
N PHE A 175 -12.78 3.70 -2.47
CA PHE A 175 -13.40 4.56 -3.48
C PHE A 175 -12.92 4.25 -4.89
N VAL A 176 -11.62 4.02 -5.07
CA VAL A 176 -11.01 3.71 -6.36
C VAL A 176 -11.60 2.44 -6.96
N HIS A 177 -11.61 1.37 -6.18
CA HIS A 177 -12.03 0.04 -6.63
C HIS A 177 -13.54 -0.07 -6.85
N SER A 178 -14.35 0.65 -6.06
CA SER A 178 -15.81 0.54 -6.12
C SER A 178 -16.48 1.57 -7.02
N VAL A 179 -15.87 2.74 -7.21
CA VAL A 179 -16.49 3.86 -7.92
C VAL A 179 -15.61 4.36 -9.08
N TYR A 180 -14.37 4.78 -8.82
CA TYR A 180 -13.57 5.47 -9.82
C TYR A 180 -13.22 4.60 -11.02
N HIS A 181 -12.65 3.42 -10.79
CA HIS A 181 -12.24 2.50 -11.86
C HIS A 181 -13.43 1.93 -12.66
N PRO A 182 -14.50 1.40 -12.04
CA PRO A 182 -15.60 0.82 -12.80
C PRO A 182 -16.34 1.86 -13.65
N HIS A 183 -16.59 3.05 -13.10
CA HIS A 183 -17.41 4.05 -13.79
C HIS A 183 -16.65 4.88 -14.82
N LYS A 184 -15.36 5.17 -14.60
CA LYS A 184 -14.59 6.07 -15.48
C LYS A 184 -13.70 5.34 -16.47
N PHE A 185 -13.12 4.22 -16.08
CA PHE A 185 -12.15 3.49 -16.90
C PHE A 185 -12.67 2.12 -17.36
N ASN A 186 -13.88 1.74 -16.96
CA ASN A 186 -14.44 0.41 -17.23
C ASN A 186 -13.49 -0.71 -16.76
N MET A 187 -12.83 -0.47 -15.63
CA MET A 187 -11.85 -1.38 -15.03
C MET A 187 -12.45 -2.07 -13.81
N ASP A 188 -12.34 -3.40 -13.76
CA ASP A 188 -12.72 -4.21 -12.60
C ASP A 188 -11.48 -4.86 -11.99
N ASN A 189 -11.01 -4.30 -10.87
CA ASN A 189 -9.83 -4.79 -10.17
C ASN A 189 -10.01 -6.20 -9.57
N ARG A 190 -11.25 -6.67 -9.38
CA ARG A 190 -11.52 -8.02 -8.85
C ARG A 190 -10.98 -9.11 -9.77
N ASN A 191 -10.89 -8.82 -11.07
CA ASN A 191 -10.36 -9.73 -12.07
C ASN A 191 -8.93 -10.20 -11.75
N TRP A 192 -8.12 -9.39 -11.05
CA TRP A 192 -6.75 -9.79 -10.69
C TRP A 192 -6.74 -10.94 -9.68
N SER A 193 -7.52 -10.83 -8.60
CA SER A 193 -7.64 -11.87 -7.58
C SER A 193 -8.43 -13.09 -8.09
N LEU A 194 -9.47 -12.88 -8.92
CA LEU A 194 -10.22 -13.98 -9.54
C LEU A 194 -9.34 -14.79 -10.49
N ALA A 195 -8.54 -14.12 -11.34
CA ALA A 195 -7.59 -14.82 -12.21
C ALA A 195 -6.52 -15.58 -11.41
N ALA A 196 -6.13 -15.07 -10.24
CA ALA A 196 -5.20 -15.75 -9.34
C ALA A 196 -5.81 -17.02 -8.74
N ALA A 197 -7.08 -16.97 -8.32
CA ALA A 197 -7.83 -18.13 -7.83
C ALA A 197 -7.90 -19.23 -8.89
N VAL A 198 -8.30 -18.88 -10.13
CA VAL A 198 -8.36 -19.81 -11.26
C VAL A 198 -7.00 -20.47 -11.53
N ARG A 199 -5.91 -19.68 -11.57
CA ARG A 199 -4.54 -20.22 -11.76
C ARG A 199 -4.11 -21.15 -10.62
N SER A 200 -4.67 -20.97 -9.43
CA SER A 200 -4.36 -21.76 -8.23
C SER A 200 -5.32 -22.94 -8.04
N GLY A 201 -6.20 -23.21 -9.00
CA GLY A 201 -7.15 -24.33 -8.94
C GLY A 201 -8.28 -24.16 -7.92
N LYS A 202 -8.63 -22.92 -7.58
CA LYS A 202 -9.73 -22.57 -6.67
C LYS A 202 -10.94 -22.04 -7.43
#